data_AF-A0AB37KJ16-F1
#
_entry.id   AF-A0AB37KJ16-F1
#
_cell.length_a   1.000
_cell.length_b   1.000
_cell.length_c   1.000
_cell.angle_alpha   90.00
_cell.angle_beta   90.00
_cell.angle_gamma   90.00
#
_symmetry.space_group_name_H-M   'P 1'
#
loop_
_entity.id
_entity.type
_entity.pdbx_description
1 polymer ?
#
loop_
_entity_poly.entity_id
_entity_poly.type
_entity_poly.pdbx_seq_one_letter_code
_entity_poly.pdbx_strand_id
1 'polypeptide(L)'
;MSTITIFIVALAVFFTLLYQVLKRIALSMLQKSLAKQDYATVITVADMGLNRRLLKDYLCDLYKLRAYYLDKNEDEFDKQLDHMIQQKGYKLEDKKDFLTNYFHTFLIKENKKYANKLLKGIQLIGDSDFSIYNEQAYEVIFEKRTDLIDTMVDEINSKKYYGFPLGVIVYTIARQYLYLNDMEHALIYFQNALVCFHPKSIYVPVINDYIKELQAQEKST
;
A
#
# COMPACT_ATOMS: atom_id res chain seq x y z
N MET A 1 37.63 -20.86 -26.42
CA MET A 1 36.20 -21.25 -26.39
C MET A 1 35.84 -21.89 -27.72
N SER A 2 35.07 -22.98 -27.72
CA SER A 2 34.61 -23.59 -28.98
C SER A 2 33.52 -22.72 -29.65
N THR A 3 33.40 -22.78 -30.97
CA THR A 3 32.32 -22.13 -31.74
C THR A 3 30.93 -22.52 -31.23
N ILE A 4 30.76 -23.76 -30.78
CA ILE A 4 29.52 -24.26 -30.17
C ILE A 4 29.22 -23.51 -28.86
N THR A 5 30.23 -23.31 -28.02
CA THR A 5 30.09 -22.56 -26.76
C THR A 5 29.67 -21.11 -27.02
N ILE A 6 30.28 -20.45 -28.01
CA ILE A 6 29.93 -19.07 -28.41
C ILE A 6 28.48 -19.00 -28.91
N PHE A 7 28.05 -19.96 -29.72
CA PHE A 7 26.68 -20.03 -30.23
C PHE A 7 25.65 -20.21 -29.12
N ILE A 8 25.90 -21.12 -28.16
CA ILE A 8 25.00 -21.33 -27.01
C ILE A 8 24.87 -20.05 -26.18
N VAL A 9 25.99 -19.37 -25.91
CA VAL A 9 25.97 -18.11 -25.16
C VAL A 9 25.20 -17.02 -25.92
N ALA A 10 25.45 -16.87 -27.23
CA ALA A 10 24.74 -15.91 -28.06
C ALA A 10 23.22 -16.17 -28.09
N LEU A 11 22.81 -17.43 -28.17
CA LEU A 11 21.41 -17.84 -28.14
C LEU A 11 20.75 -17.54 -26.78
N ALA A 12 21.46 -17.81 -25.67
CA ALA A 12 20.97 -17.47 -24.33
C ALA A 12 20.80 -15.95 -24.16
N VAL A 13 21.76 -15.16 -24.63
CA VAL A 13 21.66 -13.69 -24.65
C VAL A 13 20.47 -13.24 -25.50
N PHE A 14 20.27 -13.83 -26.68
CA PHE A 14 19.12 -13.51 -27.52
C PHE A 14 17.78 -13.78 -26.82
N PHE A 15 17.61 -14.95 -26.19
CA PHE A 15 16.37 -15.27 -25.48
C PHE A 15 16.13 -14.38 -24.27
N THR A 16 17.18 -14.00 -23.52
CA THR A 16 17.03 -13.07 -22.40
C THR A 16 16.63 -11.67 -22.85
N LEU A 17 17.21 -11.16 -23.95
CA LEU A 17 16.81 -9.89 -24.55
C LEU A 17 15.37 -9.93 -25.06
N LEU A 18 14.99 -11.00 -25.75
CA LEU A 18 13.62 -11.20 -26.23
C LEU A 18 12.62 -11.21 -25.06
N TYR A 19 12.93 -11.92 -23.97
CA TYR A 19 12.13 -11.93 -22.75
C TYR A 19 11.93 -10.51 -22.18
N GLN A 20 13.00 -9.72 -22.08
CA GLN A 20 12.92 -8.34 -21.57
C GLN A 20 12.08 -7.43 -22.46
N VAL A 21 12.20 -7.54 -23.79
CA VAL A 21 11.40 -6.77 -24.75
C VAL A 21 9.92 -7.11 -24.60
N LEU A 22 9.56 -8.41 -24.59
CA LEU A 22 8.18 -8.84 -24.42
C LEU A 22 7.58 -8.38 -23.09
N LYS A 23 8.36 -8.52 -22.00
CA LYS A 23 7.96 -8.03 -20.67
C LYS A 23 7.67 -6.53 -20.69
N ARG A 24 8.53 -5.74 -21.34
CA ARG A 24 8.38 -4.28 -21.45
C ARG A 24 7.15 -3.89 -22.26
N ILE A 25 6.86 -4.60 -23.34
CA ILE A 25 5.66 -4.38 -24.17
C ILE A 25 4.41 -4.65 -23.35
N ALA A 26 4.31 -5.81 -22.70
CA ALA A 26 3.16 -6.17 -21.86
C ALA A 26 2.93 -5.14 -20.74
N LEU A 27 4.00 -4.73 -20.05
CA LEU A 27 3.90 -3.70 -19.01
C LEU A 27 3.47 -2.33 -19.58
N SER A 28 4.01 -1.94 -20.73
CA SER A 28 3.64 -0.67 -21.37
C SER A 28 2.17 -0.66 -21.80
N MET A 29 1.63 -1.79 -22.26
CA MET A 29 0.22 -1.93 -22.60
C MET A 29 -0.67 -1.74 -21.37
N LEU A 30 -0.36 -2.41 -20.26
CA LEU A 30 -1.11 -2.25 -19.00
C LEU A 30 -1.09 -0.78 -18.53
N GLN A 31 0.09 -0.15 -18.51
CA GLN A 31 0.23 1.24 -18.08
C GLN A 31 -0.53 2.22 -18.97
N LYS A 32 -0.38 2.10 -20.30
CA LYS A 32 -1.05 3.00 -21.26
C LYS A 32 -2.56 2.82 -21.24
N SER A 33 -3.05 1.59 -21.15
CA SER A 33 -4.49 1.30 -21.12
C SER A 33 -5.10 1.84 -19.83
N LEU A 34 -4.45 1.61 -18.68
CA LEU A 34 -4.89 2.16 -17.40
C LEU A 34 -4.92 3.70 -17.40
N ALA A 35 -3.89 4.35 -17.97
CA ALA A 35 -3.84 5.81 -18.10
C ALA A 35 -4.94 6.37 -19.02
N LYS A 36 -5.35 5.61 -20.04
CA LYS A 36 -6.46 5.93 -20.94
C LYS A 36 -7.83 5.53 -20.38
N GLN A 37 -7.90 5.00 -19.16
CA GLN A 37 -9.12 4.44 -18.57
C GLN A 37 -9.74 3.28 -19.38
N ASP A 38 -8.92 2.61 -20.21
CA ASP A 38 -9.33 1.41 -20.93
C ASP A 38 -9.14 0.18 -20.03
N TYR A 39 -10.04 0.05 -19.06
CA TYR A 39 -9.99 -1.00 -18.03
C TYR A 39 -10.20 -2.39 -18.63
N ALA A 40 -11.05 -2.53 -19.65
CA ALA A 40 -11.28 -3.80 -20.35
C ALA A 40 -9.98 -4.36 -20.98
N THR A 41 -9.18 -3.50 -21.61
CA THR A 41 -7.87 -3.90 -22.14
C THR A 41 -6.90 -4.24 -21.01
N VAL A 42 -6.91 -3.52 -19.88
CA VAL A 42 -6.08 -3.88 -18.71
C VAL A 42 -6.40 -5.30 -18.23
N ILE A 43 -7.68 -5.64 -18.05
CA ILE A 43 -8.09 -6.99 -17.63
C ILE A 43 -7.66 -8.03 -18.66
N THR A 44 -7.96 -7.80 -19.93
CA THR A 44 -7.64 -8.73 -21.03
C THR A 44 -6.14 -9.02 -21.10
N VAL A 45 -5.31 -7.98 -21.06
CA VAL A 45 -3.84 -8.11 -21.12
C VAL A 45 -3.31 -8.80 -19.85
N ALA A 46 -3.86 -8.49 -18.67
CA ALA A 46 -3.43 -9.08 -17.41
C ALA A 46 -3.77 -10.59 -17.31
N ASP A 47 -4.86 -11.03 -17.93
CA ASP A 47 -5.30 -12.44 -17.90
C ASP A 47 -4.63 -13.33 -18.95
N MET A 48 -3.91 -12.78 -19.93
CA MET A 48 -3.14 -13.58 -20.87
C MET A 48 -2.05 -14.41 -20.17
N GLY A 49 -2.05 -15.73 -20.37
CA GLY A 49 -1.10 -16.64 -19.73
C GLY A 49 0.37 -16.30 -20.02
N LEU A 50 0.69 -15.84 -21.24
CA LEU A 50 2.03 -15.36 -21.57
C LEU A 50 2.41 -14.13 -20.73
N ASN A 51 1.50 -13.18 -20.57
CA ASN A 51 1.76 -11.97 -19.78
C ASN A 51 1.88 -12.29 -18.29
N ARG A 52 1.04 -13.18 -17.74
CA ARG A 52 1.20 -13.70 -16.39
C ARG A 52 2.56 -14.33 -16.17
N ARG A 53 3.08 -15.09 -17.15
CA ARG A 53 4.44 -15.65 -17.06
C ARG A 53 5.54 -14.59 -17.12
N LEU A 54 5.41 -13.58 -17.99
CA LEU A 54 6.40 -12.51 -18.18
C LEU A 54 6.43 -11.51 -17.01
N LEU A 55 5.26 -11.12 -16.52
CA LEU A 55 5.04 -10.07 -15.52
C LEU A 55 4.90 -10.62 -14.09
N LYS A 56 4.63 -11.92 -13.96
CA LYS A 56 4.22 -12.62 -12.73
C LYS A 56 2.79 -12.31 -12.33
N ASP A 57 2.14 -13.28 -11.70
CA ASP A 57 0.73 -13.18 -11.30
C ASP A 57 0.45 -11.98 -10.41
N TYR A 58 1.33 -11.69 -9.43
CA TYR A 58 1.17 -10.55 -8.54
C TYR A 58 0.97 -9.23 -9.29
N LEU A 59 1.81 -8.95 -10.30
CA LEU A 59 1.74 -7.69 -11.03
C LEU A 59 0.46 -7.62 -11.87
N CYS A 60 0.12 -8.71 -12.56
CA CYS A 60 -1.13 -8.79 -13.33
C CYS A 60 -2.35 -8.58 -12.43
N ASP A 61 -2.42 -9.28 -11.31
CA ASP A 61 -3.52 -9.21 -10.35
C ASP A 61 -3.64 -7.80 -9.73
N LEU A 62 -2.52 -7.14 -9.45
CA LEU A 62 -2.49 -5.75 -8.97
C LEU A 62 -3.06 -4.76 -10.01
N TYR A 63 -2.74 -4.93 -11.29
CA TYR A 63 -3.33 -4.11 -12.36
C TYR A 63 -4.83 -4.35 -12.49
N LYS A 64 -5.29 -5.61 -12.38
CA LYS A 64 -6.73 -5.93 -12.38
C LYS A 64 -7.44 -5.27 -11.22
N LEU A 65 -6.91 -5.41 -10.00
CA LEU A 65 -7.48 -4.81 -8.80
C LEU A 65 -7.61 -3.29 -8.96
N ARG A 66 -6.56 -2.63 -9.47
CA ARG A 66 -6.59 -1.19 -9.72
C ARG A 66 -7.58 -0.80 -10.83
N ALA A 67 -7.70 -1.59 -11.89
CA ALA A 67 -8.67 -1.36 -12.95
C ALA A 67 -10.10 -1.44 -12.41
N TYR A 68 -10.45 -2.51 -11.69
CA TYR A 68 -11.78 -2.65 -11.07
C TYR A 68 -12.09 -1.53 -10.08
N TYR A 69 -11.12 -1.11 -9.29
CA TYR A 69 -11.29 0.02 -8.37
C TYR A 69 -11.62 1.33 -9.11
N LEU A 70 -10.90 1.62 -10.20
CA LEU A 70 -11.10 2.86 -10.97
C LEU A 70 -12.37 2.82 -11.83
N ASP A 71 -12.73 1.64 -12.34
CA ASP A 71 -13.97 1.38 -13.07
C ASP A 71 -15.21 1.39 -12.15
N LYS A 72 -15.01 1.49 -10.83
CA LYS A 72 -16.05 1.38 -9.79
C LYS A 72 -16.84 0.07 -9.88
N ASN A 73 -16.22 -0.99 -10.37
CA ASN A 73 -16.79 -2.32 -10.42
C ASN A 73 -16.55 -3.01 -9.07
N GLU A 74 -17.41 -2.73 -8.09
CA GLU A 74 -17.24 -3.20 -6.72
C GLU A 74 -17.23 -4.73 -6.60
N ASP A 75 -18.06 -5.43 -7.35
CA ASP A 75 -18.16 -6.89 -7.27
C ASP A 75 -16.86 -7.56 -7.72
N GLU A 76 -16.30 -7.13 -8.85
CA GLU A 76 -15.03 -7.67 -9.35
C GLU A 76 -13.83 -7.19 -8.53
N PHE A 77 -13.88 -5.96 -8.01
CA PHE A 77 -12.88 -5.48 -7.06
C PHE A 77 -12.86 -6.35 -5.81
N ASP A 78 -14.01 -6.66 -5.22
CA ASP A 78 -14.13 -7.45 -4.00
C ASP A 78 -13.57 -8.88 -4.20
N LYS A 79 -13.94 -9.53 -5.30
CA LYS A 79 -13.41 -10.86 -5.67
C LYS A 79 -11.91 -10.84 -5.88
N GLN A 80 -11.40 -9.84 -6.62
CA GLN A 80 -9.96 -9.73 -6.90
C GLN A 80 -9.17 -9.42 -5.62
N LEU A 81 -9.71 -8.61 -4.72
CA LEU A 81 -9.10 -8.31 -3.43
C LEU A 81 -8.98 -9.58 -2.57
N ASP A 82 -10.08 -10.34 -2.45
CA ASP A 82 -10.10 -11.59 -1.68
C ASP A 82 -9.12 -12.62 -2.26
N HIS A 83 -9.07 -12.75 -3.59
CA HIS A 83 -8.08 -13.59 -4.28
C HIS A 83 -6.65 -13.19 -3.91
N MET A 84 -6.30 -11.89 -4.00
CA MET A 84 -4.94 -11.42 -3.69
C MET A 84 -4.57 -11.62 -2.22
N ILE A 85 -5.52 -11.47 -1.28
CA ILE A 85 -5.31 -11.74 0.15
C ILE A 85 -5.02 -13.24 0.38
N GLN A 86 -5.76 -14.13 -0.26
CA GLN A 86 -5.66 -15.57 -0.06
C GLN A 86 -4.53 -16.23 -0.87
N GLN A 87 -4.00 -15.55 -1.89
CA GLN A 87 -2.95 -16.09 -2.74
C GLN A 87 -1.67 -16.41 -1.95
N LYS A 88 -1.19 -17.65 -2.11
CA LYS A 88 0.00 -18.19 -1.44
C LYS A 88 1.26 -18.10 -2.32
N GLY A 89 1.10 -17.97 -3.63
CA GLY A 89 2.22 -17.93 -4.58
C GLY A 89 2.97 -16.60 -4.67
N TYR A 90 2.51 -15.55 -3.98
CA TYR A 90 3.19 -14.25 -3.98
C TYR A 90 4.42 -14.27 -3.09
N LYS A 91 5.41 -13.45 -3.43
CA LYS A 91 6.50 -13.16 -2.50
C LYS A 91 5.94 -12.44 -1.28
N LEU A 92 6.54 -12.69 -0.12
CA LEU A 92 6.15 -12.05 1.13
C LEU A 92 6.22 -10.52 1.05
N GLU A 93 7.27 -9.97 0.44
CA GLU A 93 7.43 -8.52 0.23
C GLU A 93 6.30 -7.94 -0.63
N ASP A 94 6.02 -8.53 -1.79
CA ASP A 94 4.93 -8.13 -2.68
C ASP A 94 3.57 -8.15 -1.92
N LYS A 95 3.35 -9.17 -1.08
CA LYS A 95 2.13 -9.31 -0.30
C LYS A 95 2.02 -8.22 0.77
N LYS A 96 3.10 -7.93 1.51
CA LYS A 96 3.15 -6.83 2.49
C LYS A 96 2.93 -5.49 1.81
N ASP A 97 3.56 -5.24 0.66
CA ASP A 97 3.41 -4.00 -0.10
C ASP A 97 1.96 -3.79 -0.55
N PHE A 98 1.31 -4.83 -1.11
CA PHE A 98 -0.10 -4.78 -1.47
C PHE A 98 -1.00 -4.48 -0.27
N LEU A 99 -0.82 -5.24 0.83
CA LEU A 99 -1.62 -5.08 2.04
C LEU A 99 -1.46 -3.67 2.62
N THR A 100 -0.22 -3.20 2.78
CA THR A 100 0.10 -1.85 3.29
C THR A 100 -0.58 -0.78 2.43
N ASN A 101 -0.36 -0.82 1.12
CA ASN A 101 -0.87 0.23 0.23
C ASN A 101 -2.39 0.34 0.26
N TYR A 102 -3.11 -0.78 0.15
CA TYR A 102 -4.58 -0.75 0.13
C TYR A 102 -5.15 -0.56 1.53
N PHE A 103 -4.57 -1.16 2.57
CA PHE A 103 -5.05 -1.02 3.95
C PHE A 103 -5.04 0.44 4.36
N HIS A 104 -3.90 1.12 4.25
CA HIS A 104 -3.80 2.52 4.63
C HIS A 104 -4.61 3.45 3.73
N THR A 105 -4.78 3.11 2.45
CA THR A 105 -5.70 3.85 1.56
C THR A 105 -7.13 3.81 2.08
N PHE A 106 -7.61 2.63 2.48
CA PHE A 106 -8.97 2.48 3.00
C PHE A 106 -9.12 2.93 4.45
N LEU A 107 -8.05 2.87 5.25
CA LEU A 107 -8.00 3.41 6.60
C LEU A 107 -8.22 4.92 6.59
N ILE A 108 -7.44 5.64 5.78
CA ILE A 108 -7.55 7.11 5.64
C ILE A 108 -8.91 7.53 5.08
N LYS A 109 -9.45 6.77 4.13
CA LYS A 109 -10.78 7.00 3.54
C LYS A 109 -11.92 6.53 4.46
N GLU A 110 -11.59 6.03 5.65
CA GLU A 110 -12.53 5.47 6.64
C GLU A 110 -13.49 4.42 6.05
N ASN A 111 -13.02 3.66 5.06
CA ASN A 111 -13.76 2.55 4.46
C ASN A 111 -13.55 1.28 5.30
N LYS A 112 -14.38 1.15 6.34
CA LYS A 112 -14.31 0.05 7.31
C LYS A 112 -14.45 -1.34 6.66
N LYS A 113 -15.26 -1.48 5.60
CA LYS A 113 -15.46 -2.77 4.89
C LYS A 113 -14.13 -3.32 4.37
N TYR A 114 -13.41 -2.53 3.57
CA TYR A 114 -12.17 -3.00 2.94
C TYR A 114 -10.99 -2.98 3.91
N ALA A 115 -10.92 -2.01 4.82
CA ALA A 115 -9.90 -2.00 5.88
C ALA A 115 -9.96 -3.29 6.73
N ASN A 116 -11.16 -3.76 7.08
CA ASN A 116 -11.35 -5.04 7.79
C ASN A 116 -10.82 -6.25 7.01
N LYS A 117 -11.14 -6.34 5.71
CA LYS A 117 -10.66 -7.45 4.87
C LYS A 117 -9.14 -7.48 4.81
N LEU A 118 -8.53 -6.30 4.61
CA LEU A 118 -7.08 -6.16 4.51
C LEU A 118 -6.37 -6.40 5.83
N LEU A 119 -6.95 -5.98 6.96
CA LEU A 119 -6.40 -6.27 8.29
C LEU A 119 -6.34 -7.77 8.57
N LYS A 120 -7.38 -8.53 8.20
CA LYS A 120 -7.33 -10.00 8.24
C LYS A 120 -6.19 -10.55 7.38
N GLY A 121 -5.97 -9.96 6.21
CA GLY A 121 -4.84 -10.30 5.34
C GLY A 121 -3.47 -10.02 5.98
N ILE A 122 -3.34 -8.91 6.71
CA ILE A 122 -2.14 -8.53 7.48
C ILE A 122 -1.89 -9.56 8.59
N GLN A 123 -2.90 -9.92 9.37
CA GLN A 123 -2.82 -10.91 10.44
C GLN A 123 -2.36 -12.29 9.94
N LEU A 124 -2.81 -12.68 8.75
CA LEU A 124 -2.40 -13.95 8.12
C LEU A 124 -0.93 -14.00 7.69
N ILE A 125 -0.22 -12.87 7.66
CA ILE A 125 1.22 -12.83 7.39
C ILE A 125 2.03 -13.46 8.55
N GLY A 126 1.54 -13.35 9.79
CA GLY A 126 2.23 -13.86 10.97
C GLY A 126 3.48 -13.08 11.36
N ASP A 127 3.68 -11.88 10.82
CA ASP A 127 4.70 -10.94 11.26
C ASP A 127 4.10 -10.04 12.35
N SER A 128 4.56 -10.23 13.59
CA SER A 128 4.05 -9.53 14.77
C SER A 128 4.19 -8.02 14.64
N ASP A 129 5.37 -7.55 14.23
CA ASP A 129 5.67 -6.12 14.15
C ASP A 129 4.81 -5.47 13.07
N PHE A 130 4.66 -6.14 11.93
CA PHE A 130 3.79 -5.69 10.87
C PHE A 130 2.31 -5.67 11.28
N SER A 131 1.88 -6.63 12.11
CA SER A 131 0.48 -6.72 12.55
C SER A 131 0.14 -5.66 13.59
N ILE A 132 0.99 -5.50 14.61
CA ILE A 132 0.74 -4.62 15.77
C ILE A 132 0.45 -3.18 15.34
N TYR A 133 1.36 -2.54 14.58
CA TYR A 133 1.15 -1.12 14.25
C TYR A 133 -0.08 -0.91 13.33
N ASN A 134 -0.40 -1.89 12.49
CA ASN A 134 -1.58 -1.83 11.62
C ASN A 134 -2.88 -2.03 12.41
N GLU A 135 -2.90 -2.96 13.36
CA GLU A 135 -4.03 -3.19 14.27
C GLU A 135 -4.29 -1.96 15.13
N GLN A 136 -3.26 -1.41 15.76
CA GLN A 136 -3.40 -0.19 16.55
C GLN A 136 -3.87 0.99 15.69
N ALA A 137 -3.36 1.14 14.46
CA ALA A 137 -3.84 2.17 13.54
C ALA A 137 -5.32 1.96 13.19
N TYR A 138 -5.75 0.71 12.97
CA TYR A 138 -7.16 0.39 12.77
C TYR A 138 -8.00 0.80 13.99
N GLU A 139 -7.59 0.41 15.19
CA GLU A 139 -8.31 0.68 16.44
C GLU A 139 -8.44 2.17 16.74
N VAL A 140 -7.37 2.95 16.55
CA VAL A 140 -7.42 4.40 16.71
C VAL A 140 -8.38 5.02 15.69
N ILE A 141 -8.31 4.63 14.42
CA ILE A 141 -9.09 5.30 13.37
C ILE A 141 -10.57 4.94 13.44
N PHE A 142 -10.91 3.65 13.59
CA PHE A 142 -12.30 3.20 13.55
C PHE A 142 -12.97 3.10 14.91
N GLU A 143 -12.23 2.74 15.95
CA GLU A 143 -12.77 2.59 17.31
C GLU A 143 -12.48 3.81 18.19
N LYS A 144 -11.75 4.81 17.65
CA LYS A 144 -11.41 6.07 18.32
C LYS A 144 -10.74 5.88 19.69
N ARG A 145 -9.96 4.79 19.84
CA ARG A 145 -9.16 4.57 21.04
C ARG A 145 -8.19 5.74 21.25
N THR A 146 -8.02 6.14 22.51
CA THR A 146 -7.11 7.22 22.93
C THR A 146 -6.11 6.76 24.00
N ASP A 147 -6.24 5.52 24.45
CA ASP A 147 -5.45 4.92 25.52
C ASP A 147 -4.17 4.23 25.03
N LEU A 148 -3.88 4.30 23.73
CA LEU A 148 -2.70 3.68 23.11
C LEU A 148 -1.50 4.64 23.02
N ILE A 149 -1.62 5.91 23.43
CA ILE A 149 -0.57 6.93 23.27
C ILE A 149 0.74 6.45 23.91
N ASP A 150 0.74 6.08 25.19
CA ASP A 150 1.96 5.68 25.90
C ASP A 150 2.59 4.43 25.28
N THR A 151 1.77 3.45 24.89
CA THR A 151 2.24 2.23 24.21
C THR A 151 2.93 2.57 22.87
N MET A 152 2.32 3.43 22.07
CA MET A 152 2.89 3.86 20.79
C MET A 152 4.15 4.72 20.95
N VAL A 153 4.23 5.53 22.02
CA VAL A 153 5.44 6.31 22.35
C VAL A 153 6.59 5.38 22.76
N ASP A 154 6.32 4.36 23.55
CA ASP A 154 7.31 3.33 23.91
C ASP A 154 7.80 2.56 22.67
N GLU A 155 6.92 2.28 21.73
CA GLU A 155 7.28 1.67 20.45
C GLU A 155 8.21 2.56 19.61
N ILE A 156 7.97 3.88 19.57
CA ILE A 156 8.88 4.85 18.94
C ILE A 156 10.25 4.82 19.64
N ASN A 157 10.27 4.88 20.97
CA ASN A 157 11.49 4.92 21.78
C ASN A 157 12.31 3.62 21.67
N SER A 158 11.65 2.48 21.48
CA SER A 158 12.30 1.19 21.27
C SER A 158 13.10 1.11 19.96
N LYS A 159 12.91 2.08 19.05
CA LYS A 159 13.49 2.10 17.69
C LYS A 159 13.16 0.86 16.86
N LYS A 160 12.05 0.19 17.18
CA LYS A 160 11.56 -0.99 16.47
C LYS A 160 11.07 -0.66 15.06
N TYR A 161 10.49 0.54 14.87
CA TYR A 161 9.89 0.97 13.61
C TYR A 161 10.67 2.10 12.95
N TYR A 162 10.76 2.05 11.61
CA TYR A 162 11.43 3.06 10.79
C TYR A 162 10.63 3.35 9.52
N GLY A 163 10.82 4.54 8.95
CA GLY A 163 10.20 4.92 7.68
C GLY A 163 8.67 4.95 7.78
N PHE A 164 8.00 4.25 6.86
CA PHE A 164 6.54 4.33 6.74
C PHE A 164 5.78 3.86 7.99
N PRO A 165 6.06 2.68 8.60
CA PRO A 165 5.44 2.28 9.88
C PRO A 165 5.58 3.31 11.00
N LEU A 166 6.78 3.90 11.15
CA LEU A 166 7.00 4.95 12.14
C LEU A 166 6.09 6.17 11.90
N GLY A 167 5.98 6.62 10.64
CA GLY A 167 5.08 7.70 10.28
C GLY A 167 3.61 7.39 10.60
N VAL A 168 3.17 6.14 10.40
CA VAL A 168 1.81 5.70 10.75
C VAL A 168 1.58 5.79 12.25
N ILE A 169 2.52 5.30 13.08
CA ILE A 169 2.42 5.34 14.55
C ILE A 169 2.33 6.78 15.04
N VAL A 170 3.20 7.67 14.55
CA VAL A 170 3.19 9.09 14.93
C VAL A 170 1.90 9.77 14.50
N TYR A 171 1.40 9.46 13.29
CA TYR A 171 0.10 9.95 12.81
C TYR A 171 -1.06 9.48 13.69
N THR A 172 -1.05 8.21 14.12
CA THR A 172 -2.11 7.67 14.97
C THR A 172 -2.06 8.26 16.37
N ILE A 173 -0.89 8.55 16.93
CA ILE A 173 -0.80 9.33 18.18
C ILE A 173 -1.45 10.72 18.01
N ALA A 174 -1.18 11.43 16.91
CA ALA A 174 -1.82 12.72 16.64
C ALA A 174 -3.35 12.61 16.61
N ARG A 175 -3.89 11.55 15.99
CA ARG A 175 -5.34 11.28 15.95
C ARG A 175 -5.92 11.04 17.34
N GLN A 176 -5.20 10.35 18.22
CA GLN A 176 -5.64 10.14 19.61
C GLN A 176 -5.75 11.47 20.37
N TYR A 177 -4.74 12.34 20.27
CA TYR A 177 -4.79 13.68 20.88
C TYR A 177 -5.94 14.53 20.31
N LEU A 178 -6.20 14.44 19.00
CA LEU A 178 -7.34 15.11 18.39
C LEU A 178 -8.68 14.63 18.99
N TYR A 179 -8.85 13.33 19.24
CA TYR A 179 -10.06 12.81 19.90
C TYR A 179 -10.18 13.23 21.38
N LEU A 180 -9.05 13.46 22.04
CA LEU A 180 -9.00 14.01 23.40
C LEU A 180 -9.22 15.54 23.43
N ASN A 181 -9.35 16.19 22.27
CA ASN A 181 -9.38 17.65 22.10
C ASN A 181 -8.10 18.37 22.57
N ASP A 182 -6.97 17.65 22.62
CA ASP A 182 -5.66 18.22 22.89
C ASP A 182 -5.01 18.68 21.58
N MET A 183 -5.39 19.89 21.16
CA MET A 183 -5.02 20.42 19.85
C MET A 183 -3.53 20.74 19.72
N GLU A 184 -2.89 21.12 20.83
CA GLU A 184 -1.45 21.43 20.86
C GLU A 184 -0.63 20.18 20.58
N HIS A 185 -0.87 19.09 21.33
CA HIS A 185 -0.17 17.84 21.09
C HIS A 185 -0.55 17.22 19.75
N ALA A 186 -1.83 17.30 19.33
CA ALA A 186 -2.23 16.83 18.01
C ALA A 186 -1.43 17.53 16.88
N LEU A 187 -1.28 18.85 16.95
CA LEU A 187 -0.51 19.62 15.97
C LEU A 187 0.96 19.21 15.94
N ILE A 188 1.61 19.09 17.10
CA ILE A 188 3.01 18.66 17.23
C ILE A 188 3.19 17.27 16.59
N TYR A 189 2.33 16.31 16.91
CA TYR A 189 2.45 14.96 16.37
C TYR A 189 2.13 14.89 14.88
N PHE A 190 1.20 15.68 14.36
CA PHE A 190 0.98 15.76 12.90
C PHE A 190 2.21 16.31 12.17
N GLN A 191 2.85 17.35 12.69
CA GLN A 191 4.09 17.89 12.13
C GLN A 191 5.22 16.85 12.17
N ASN A 192 5.36 16.12 13.27
CA ASN A 192 6.35 15.05 13.39
C ASN A 192 6.07 13.91 12.39
N ALA A 193 4.82 13.49 12.24
CA ALA A 193 4.42 12.45 11.28
C ALA A 193 4.77 12.85 9.84
N LEU A 194 4.59 14.14 9.50
CA LEU A 194 4.91 14.66 8.17
C LEU A 194 6.39 14.45 7.80
N VAL A 195 7.30 14.60 8.76
CA VAL A 195 8.75 14.38 8.56
C VAL A 195 9.09 12.91 8.32
N CYS A 196 8.30 11.98 8.88
CA CYS A 196 8.53 10.54 8.71
C CYS A 196 8.12 10.02 7.32
N PHE A 197 7.19 10.70 6.64
CA PHE A 197 6.66 10.23 5.36
C PHE A 197 7.43 10.76 4.15
N HIS A 198 7.60 9.90 3.14
CA HIS A 198 8.00 10.36 1.82
C HIS A 198 6.96 11.37 1.26
N PRO A 199 7.36 12.45 0.55
CA PRO A 199 6.43 13.51 0.09
C PRO A 199 5.25 13.02 -0.78
N LYS A 200 5.38 11.86 -1.40
CA LYS A 200 4.34 11.22 -2.24
C LYS A 200 3.43 10.24 -1.46
N SER A 201 3.59 10.13 -0.14
CA SER A 201 2.74 9.27 0.70
C SER A 201 1.29 9.74 0.68
N ILE A 202 0.35 8.79 0.76
CA ILE A 202 -1.09 9.07 0.86
C ILE A 202 -1.47 9.82 2.14
N TYR A 203 -0.62 9.78 3.17
CA TYR A 203 -0.82 10.49 4.43
C TYR A 203 -0.50 11.99 4.33
N VAL A 204 0.42 12.39 3.46
CA VAL A 204 0.93 13.77 3.40
C VAL A 204 -0.19 14.80 3.16
N PRO A 205 -1.08 14.64 2.16
CA PRO A 205 -2.18 15.58 1.96
C PRO A 205 -3.10 15.68 3.18
N VAL A 206 -3.44 14.54 3.78
CA VAL A 206 -4.34 14.43 4.93
C VAL A 206 -3.76 15.12 6.15
N ILE A 207 -2.49 14.89 6.44
CA ILE A 207 -1.77 15.52 7.55
C ILE A 207 -1.72 17.04 7.35
N ASN A 208 -1.43 17.51 6.14
CA ASN A 208 -1.41 18.93 5.84
C ASN A 208 -2.76 19.60 6.06
N ASP A 209 -3.86 18.92 5.74
CA ASP A 209 -5.20 19.44 5.96
C ASP A 209 -5.50 19.57 7.47
N TYR A 210 -5.17 18.54 8.28
CA TYR A 210 -5.26 18.63 9.74
C TYR A 210 -4.42 19.77 10.33
N ILE A 211 -3.16 19.93 9.89
CA ILE A 211 -2.28 21.02 10.37
C ILE A 211 -2.90 22.39 10.06
N LYS A 212 -3.42 22.59 8.84
CA LYS A 212 -4.05 23.87 8.46
C LYS A 212 -5.27 24.17 9.31
N GLU A 213 -6.11 23.18 9.56
CA GLU A 213 -7.31 23.32 10.38
C GLU A 213 -6.96 23.72 11.82
N LEU A 214 -6.00 23.02 12.43
CA LEU A 214 -5.55 23.29 13.80
C LEU A 214 -4.92 24.69 13.94
N GLN A 215 -4.08 25.10 13.00
CA GLN A 215 -3.48 26.44 13.01
C GLN A 215 -4.50 27.56 12.77
N ALA A 216 -5.58 27.29 12.04
CA ALA A 216 -6.66 28.26 11.86
C ALA A 216 -7.46 28.45 13.16
N GLN A 217 -7.66 27.38 13.92
CA GLN A 217 -8.36 27.42 15.22
C GLN A 217 -7.54 28.18 16.27
N GLU A 218 -6.23 27.96 16.33
CA GLU A 218 -5.32 28.69 17.23
C GLU A 218 -5.34 30.21 17.00
N LYS A 219 -5.42 30.65 15.73
CA LYS A 219 -5.51 32.07 15.37
C LYS A 219 -6.86 32.73 15.65
N SER A 220 -7.89 31.92 15.91
CA SER A 220 -9.25 32.39 16.19
C SER A 220 -9.58 32.46 17.68
N THR A 221 -8.65 32.02 18.54
CA THR A 221 -8.76 32.03 20.01
C THR A 221 -7.89 33.15 20.58
#